data_AF-A0A952RKD6-F1
#
_entry.id   AF-A0A952RKD6-F1
#
_cell.length_a   1.000
_cell.length_b   1.000
_cell.length_c   1.000
_cell.angle_alpha   90.00
_cell.angle_beta   90.00
_cell.angle_gamma   90.00
#
_symmetry.space_group_name_H-M   'P 1'
#
loop_
_entity.id
_entity.type
_entity.pdbx_description
1 polymer ?
#
loop_
_entity_poly.entity_id
_entity_poly.type
_entity_poly.pdbx_seq_one_letter_code
_entity_poly.pdbx_strand_id
1 'polypeptide(L)'
;MPLSEAAFTELVDGGCAACKSRRVVVESYVAQTLPLMGGEVYGSPSWGYKGEDLVRGTFRIACKDCDHERFTSTACPRCDAAGALDRVLETENSYPLAVSCTGCGSELLTATAYVPATVTYEGKRAEKARTQTAPEDPGFHAFKFECKSCRHQAARTTPCPLCGGDAPAA
;
A
#
# COMPACT_ATOMS: atom_id res chain seq x y z
N MET A 1 8.96 6.39 -12.51
CA MET A 1 9.06 5.07 -13.16
C MET A 1 9.14 4.04 -12.04
N PRO A 2 8.38 2.94 -12.10
CA PRO A 2 8.39 1.95 -11.04
C PRO A 2 9.77 1.31 -10.92
N LEU A 3 10.15 0.98 -9.69
CA LEU A 3 11.43 0.36 -9.42
C LEU A 3 11.41 -1.12 -9.86
N SER A 4 12.46 -1.59 -10.53
CA SER A 4 12.63 -3.03 -10.78
C SER A 4 13.14 -3.75 -9.53
N GLU A 5 12.93 -5.06 -9.43
CA GLU A 5 13.45 -5.87 -8.31
C GLU A 5 14.97 -5.80 -8.20
N ALA A 6 15.68 -5.84 -9.33
CA ALA A 6 17.14 -5.71 -9.34
C ALA A 6 17.60 -4.35 -8.80
N ALA A 7 16.95 -3.25 -9.23
CA ALA A 7 17.25 -1.91 -8.73
C ALA A 7 16.88 -1.78 -7.23
N PHE A 8 15.79 -2.40 -6.79
CA PHE A 8 15.41 -2.47 -5.37
C PHE A 8 16.50 -3.10 -4.52
N THR A 9 16.94 -4.30 -4.92
CA THR A 9 17.98 -5.04 -4.22
C THR A 9 19.27 -4.23 -4.15
N GLU A 10 19.68 -3.59 -5.25
CA GLU A 10 20.90 -2.76 -5.26
C GLU A 10 20.81 -1.58 -4.27
N LEU A 11 19.68 -0.88 -4.23
CA LEU A 11 19.48 0.25 -3.33
C LEU A 11 19.49 -0.17 -1.86
N VAL A 12 18.80 -1.28 -1.54
CA VAL A 12 18.69 -1.80 -0.18
C VAL A 12 20.00 -2.42 0.32
N ASP A 13 20.62 -3.31 -0.47
CA ASP A 13 21.88 -3.97 -0.09
C ASP A 13 23.04 -2.98 -0.02
N GLY A 14 23.01 -1.94 -0.86
CA GLY A 14 24.01 -0.88 -0.88
C GLY A 14 24.05 -0.03 0.41
N GLY A 15 22.95 0.05 1.17
CA GLY A 15 22.85 0.91 2.35
C GLY A 15 22.97 2.40 1.99
N CYS A 16 23.51 3.23 2.88
CA CYS A 16 23.71 4.66 2.64
C CYS A 16 25.19 4.98 2.40
N ALA A 17 25.52 5.53 1.23
CA ALA A 17 26.89 5.97 0.94
C ALA A 17 27.31 7.22 1.73
N ALA A 18 26.34 8.09 2.11
CA ALA A 18 26.62 9.35 2.79
C ALA A 18 27.12 9.15 4.24
N CYS A 19 26.47 8.27 5.01
CA CYS A 19 26.82 8.00 6.41
C CYS A 19 27.34 6.58 6.67
N LYS A 20 27.49 5.76 5.63
CA LYS A 20 27.94 4.35 5.67
C LYS A 20 27.02 3.39 6.44
N SER A 21 25.83 3.85 6.85
CA SER A 21 24.83 2.99 7.48
C SER A 21 24.35 1.90 6.52
N ARG A 22 24.03 0.73 7.05
CA ARG A 22 23.34 -0.34 6.30
C ARG A 22 21.82 -0.30 6.46
N ARG A 23 21.31 0.66 7.22
CA ARG A 23 19.89 0.78 7.54
C ARG A 23 19.21 1.75 6.58
N VAL A 24 18.20 1.25 5.87
CA VAL A 24 17.35 2.05 4.99
C VAL A 24 15.89 1.86 5.36
N VAL A 25 15.11 2.91 5.17
CA VAL A 25 13.66 2.90 5.29
C VAL A 25 13.08 2.90 3.89
N VAL A 26 12.22 1.94 3.62
CA VAL A 26 11.47 1.79 2.38
C VAL A 26 10.02 2.19 2.66
N GLU A 27 9.51 3.15 1.89
CA GLU A 27 8.11 3.54 1.89
C GLU A 27 7.46 3.06 0.60
N SER A 28 6.39 2.28 0.75
CA SER A 28 5.72 1.58 -0.34
C SER A 28 4.21 1.57 -0.15
N TYR A 29 3.47 1.56 -1.25
CA TYR A 29 2.02 1.44 -1.23
C TYR A 29 1.60 0.00 -1.50
N VAL A 30 0.99 -0.65 -0.52
CA VAL A 30 0.70 -2.09 -0.58
C VAL A 30 -0.72 -2.40 -0.14
N ALA A 31 -1.21 -3.57 -0.55
CA ALA A 31 -2.54 -4.04 -0.16
C ALA A 31 -2.54 -4.59 1.28
N GLN A 32 -3.54 -4.19 2.05
CA GLN A 32 -3.89 -4.70 3.36
C GLN A 32 -5.32 -5.23 3.34
N THR A 33 -5.58 -6.26 4.14
CA THR A 33 -6.89 -6.88 4.34
C THR A 33 -7.39 -6.56 5.74
N LEU A 34 -8.63 -6.06 5.83
CA LEU A 34 -9.25 -5.64 7.08
C LEU A 34 -10.50 -6.48 7.36
N PRO A 35 -10.60 -7.18 8.50
CA PRO A 35 -11.84 -7.81 8.95
C PRO A 35 -12.84 -6.74 9.38
N LEU A 36 -14.07 -6.79 8.86
CA LEU A 36 -15.12 -5.82 9.17
C LEU A 36 -16.36 -6.46 9.81
N MET A 37 -16.95 -5.77 10.77
CA MET A 37 -18.24 -6.06 11.38
C MET A 37 -19.00 -4.74 11.50
N GLY A 38 -20.15 -4.63 10.83
CA GLY A 38 -20.97 -3.41 10.87
C GLY A 38 -20.26 -2.18 10.28
N GLY A 39 -19.28 -2.38 9.38
CA GLY A 39 -18.50 -1.30 8.77
C GLY A 39 -17.27 -0.89 9.59
N GLU A 40 -17.11 -1.41 10.79
CA GLU A 40 -15.94 -1.16 11.65
C GLU A 40 -14.92 -2.29 11.57
N VAL A 41 -13.64 -1.95 11.73
CA VAL A 41 -12.56 -2.95 11.76
C VAL A 41 -12.61 -3.71 13.07
N TYR A 42 -12.84 -5.02 13.00
CA TYR A 42 -12.87 -5.90 14.18
C TYR A 42 -11.70 -6.89 14.13
N GLY A 43 -10.64 -6.60 14.87
CA GLY A 43 -9.43 -7.43 14.92
C GLY A 43 -8.28 -6.91 14.05
N SER A 44 -7.20 -7.70 13.99
CA SER A 44 -5.95 -7.26 13.38
C SER A 44 -6.01 -7.32 11.85
N PRO A 45 -5.70 -6.21 11.15
CA PRO A 45 -5.46 -6.26 9.71
C PRO A 45 -4.30 -7.20 9.36
N SER A 46 -4.32 -7.73 8.14
CA SER A 46 -3.26 -8.57 7.59
C SER A 46 -2.77 -8.05 6.25
N TRP A 47 -1.52 -8.36 5.88
CA TRP A 47 -0.97 -7.94 4.60
C TRP A 47 -1.55 -8.79 3.46
N GLY A 48 -2.04 -8.12 2.42
CA GLY A 48 -2.59 -8.74 1.20
C GLY A 48 -1.67 -8.63 -0.01
N TYR A 49 -0.37 -8.40 0.21
CA TYR A 49 0.62 -8.14 -0.83
C TYR A 49 1.72 -9.21 -0.85
N LYS A 50 2.39 -9.38 -1.99
CA LYS A 50 3.59 -10.20 -2.18
C LYS A 50 4.86 -9.34 -2.27
N GLY A 51 6.05 -9.96 -2.17
CA GLY A 51 7.32 -9.23 -2.28
C GLY A 51 7.42 -8.31 -3.52
N GLU A 52 6.97 -8.78 -4.68
CA GLU A 52 6.89 -8.01 -5.93
C GLU A 52 6.02 -6.75 -5.83
N ASP A 53 4.90 -6.82 -5.09
CA ASP A 53 4.00 -5.68 -4.88
C ASP A 53 4.67 -4.61 -4.01
N LEU A 54 5.47 -5.00 -3.01
CA LEU A 54 6.23 -4.07 -2.18
C LEU A 54 7.23 -3.29 -3.02
N VAL A 55 7.98 -4.01 -3.88
CA VAL A 55 8.97 -3.39 -4.76
C VAL A 55 8.29 -2.42 -5.72
N ARG A 56 7.25 -2.88 -6.42
CA ARG A 56 6.51 -2.06 -7.39
C ARG A 56 5.87 -0.85 -6.73
N GLY A 57 5.32 -1.02 -5.53
CA GLY A 57 4.67 0.05 -4.78
C GLY A 57 5.65 1.04 -4.12
N THR A 58 6.96 0.78 -4.19
CA THR A 58 7.97 1.61 -3.53
C THR A 58 8.01 2.99 -4.18
N PHE A 59 7.85 4.02 -3.36
CA PHE A 59 7.93 5.42 -3.80
C PHE A 59 9.04 6.20 -3.11
N ARG A 60 9.58 5.72 -1.99
CA ARG A 60 10.76 6.32 -1.35
C ARG A 60 11.66 5.25 -0.71
N ILE A 61 12.97 5.44 -0.85
CA ILE A 61 13.99 4.73 -0.07
C ILE A 61 14.94 5.78 0.48
N ALA A 62 15.08 5.84 1.80
CA ALA A 62 15.95 6.80 2.48
C ALA A 62 16.82 6.11 3.54
N CYS A 63 17.96 6.70 3.89
CA CYS A 63 18.76 6.21 5.00
C CYS A 63 18.03 6.40 6.33
N LYS A 64 17.95 5.35 7.17
CA LYS A 64 17.33 5.45 8.49
C LYS A 64 18.06 6.43 9.44
N ASP A 65 19.36 6.64 9.23
CA ASP A 65 20.23 7.35 10.18
C ASP A 65 20.49 8.80 9.84
N CYS A 66 20.55 9.14 8.54
CA CYS A 66 20.83 10.51 8.10
C CYS A 66 19.78 11.06 7.12
N ASP A 67 18.69 10.32 6.91
CA ASP A 67 17.56 10.65 6.03
C ASP A 67 17.94 10.97 4.57
N HIS A 68 19.16 10.60 4.15
CA HIS A 68 19.60 10.82 2.78
C HIS A 68 18.77 9.94 1.84
N GLU A 69 18.04 10.59 0.93
CA GLU A 69 17.21 9.92 -0.06
C GLU A 69 18.07 9.19 -1.09
N ARG A 70 17.74 7.92 -1.29
CA ARG A 70 18.37 7.05 -2.28
C ARG A 70 17.49 6.84 -3.49
N PHE A 71 16.18 6.98 -3.31
CA PHE A 71 15.19 6.89 -4.37
C PHE A 71 13.93 7.63 -3.96
N THR A 72 13.32 8.32 -4.92
CA THR A 72 12.00 8.91 -4.82
C THR A 72 11.26 8.74 -6.15
N SER A 73 9.94 8.61 -6.08
CA SER A 73 9.04 8.60 -7.24
C SER A 73 7.78 9.37 -6.89
N THR A 74 7.28 10.17 -7.84
CA THR A 74 6.00 10.89 -7.72
C THR A 74 4.86 10.22 -8.50
N ALA A 75 5.15 9.10 -9.17
CA ALA A 75 4.16 8.36 -9.95
C ALA A 75 3.21 7.55 -9.05
N CYS A 76 2.00 7.28 -9.53
CA CYS A 76 1.06 6.41 -8.83
C CYS A 76 1.68 5.01 -8.65
N PRO A 77 1.79 4.50 -7.41
CA PRO A 77 2.36 3.17 -7.13
C PRO A 77 1.64 1.99 -7.79
N ARG A 78 0.40 2.21 -8.27
CA ARG A 78 -0.45 1.16 -8.85
C ARG A 78 -0.54 1.19 -10.38
N CYS A 79 -0.58 2.38 -10.98
CA CYS A 79 -0.87 2.58 -12.41
C CYS A 79 0.19 3.45 -13.12
N ASP A 80 1.22 3.90 -12.41
CA ASP A 80 2.34 4.69 -12.95
C ASP A 80 1.95 6.07 -13.52
N ALA A 81 0.72 6.53 -13.28
CA ALA A 81 0.29 7.89 -13.61
C ALA A 81 1.24 8.93 -12.98
N ALA A 82 1.81 9.79 -13.81
CA ALA A 82 2.82 10.77 -13.39
C ALA A 82 2.25 11.80 -12.40
N GLY A 83 3.04 12.14 -11.37
CA GLY A 83 2.70 13.17 -10.38
C GLY A 83 1.47 12.86 -9.52
N ALA A 84 0.99 11.62 -9.51
CA ALA A 84 -0.22 11.25 -8.81
C ALA A 84 -0.01 10.92 -7.33
N LEU A 85 1.22 10.65 -6.89
CA LEU A 85 1.50 10.14 -5.54
C LEU A 85 1.05 11.09 -4.44
N ASP A 86 1.42 12.37 -4.52
CA ASP A 86 1.13 13.34 -3.45
C ASP A 86 -0.37 13.41 -3.20
N ARG A 87 -1.15 13.51 -4.28
CA ARG A 87 -2.62 13.43 -4.22
C ARG A 87 -3.10 12.12 -3.62
N VAL A 88 -2.52 10.97 -3.99
CA VAL A 88 -2.91 9.67 -3.43
C VAL A 88 -2.71 9.63 -1.91
N LEU A 89 -1.61 10.18 -1.40
CA LEU A 89 -1.30 10.24 0.03
C LEU A 89 -2.21 11.21 0.80
N GLU A 90 -2.68 12.27 0.15
CA GLU A 90 -3.49 13.33 0.78
C GLU A 90 -5.01 13.16 0.58
N THR A 91 -5.44 12.21 -0.24
CA THR A 91 -6.87 11.99 -0.54
C THR A 91 -7.50 11.00 0.44
N GLU A 92 -8.68 11.36 0.95
CA GLU A 92 -9.53 10.49 1.75
C GLU A 92 -10.12 9.34 0.93
N ASN A 93 -10.45 8.25 1.62
CA ASN A 93 -11.04 7.07 1.00
C ASN A 93 -12.37 7.38 0.31
N SER A 94 -12.41 7.27 -1.02
CA SER A 94 -13.62 7.47 -1.82
C SER A 94 -14.46 6.20 -2.01
N TYR A 95 -14.12 5.10 -1.33
CA TYR A 95 -14.89 3.85 -1.33
C TYR A 95 -15.16 3.42 0.12
N PRO A 96 -16.24 3.93 0.74
CA PRO A 96 -16.47 3.76 2.17
C PRO A 96 -16.62 2.27 2.55
N LEU A 97 -16.18 1.94 3.77
CA LEU A 97 -16.27 0.58 4.29
C LEU A 97 -17.74 0.16 4.40
N ALA A 98 -18.07 -0.96 3.74
CA ALA A 98 -19.45 -1.45 3.71
C ALA A 98 -19.88 -1.96 5.10
N VAL A 99 -21.09 -1.58 5.51
CA VAL A 99 -21.69 -2.01 6.79
C VAL A 99 -22.23 -3.44 6.70
N SER A 100 -22.73 -3.84 5.53
CA SER A 100 -23.32 -5.16 5.31
C SER A 100 -23.16 -5.64 3.87
N CYS A 101 -23.31 -6.94 3.68
CA CYS A 101 -23.28 -7.59 2.38
C CYS A 101 -24.56 -7.29 1.58
N THR A 102 -24.40 -6.76 0.37
CA THR A 102 -25.51 -6.55 -0.58
C THR A 102 -26.18 -7.84 -1.06
N GLY A 103 -25.53 -8.99 -0.92
CA GLY A 103 -26.06 -10.29 -1.33
C GLY A 103 -26.90 -10.99 -0.25
N CYS A 104 -26.48 -10.97 1.01
CA CYS A 104 -27.15 -11.73 2.08
C CYS A 104 -27.38 -10.95 3.39
N GLY A 105 -27.08 -9.64 3.43
CA GLY A 105 -27.26 -8.79 4.61
C GLY A 105 -26.28 -9.00 5.76
N SER A 106 -25.37 -9.97 5.67
CA SER A 106 -24.37 -10.23 6.73
C SER A 106 -23.43 -9.04 6.93
N GLU A 107 -23.18 -8.70 8.18
CA GLU A 107 -22.25 -7.64 8.59
C GLU A 107 -20.78 -8.10 8.62
N LEU A 108 -20.53 -9.41 8.51
CA LEU A 108 -19.20 -10.00 8.52
C LEU A 108 -18.56 -9.93 7.13
N LEU A 109 -17.74 -8.91 6.93
CA LEU A 109 -17.06 -8.64 5.67
C LEU A 109 -15.54 -8.66 5.83
N THR A 110 -14.85 -8.63 4.69
CA THR A 110 -13.43 -8.39 4.61
C THR A 110 -13.19 -7.34 3.54
N ALA A 111 -12.61 -6.22 3.92
CA ALA A 111 -12.17 -5.20 2.98
C ALA A 111 -10.73 -5.48 2.54
N THR A 112 -10.41 -5.10 1.30
CA THR A 112 -9.03 -4.93 0.84
C THR A 112 -8.83 -3.47 0.48
N ALA A 113 -7.77 -2.89 1.02
CA ALA A 113 -7.39 -1.50 0.81
C ALA A 113 -5.92 -1.39 0.48
N TYR A 114 -5.56 -0.37 -0.27
CA TYR A 114 -4.17 0.05 -0.42
C TYR A 114 -3.83 1.07 0.66
N VAL A 115 -2.66 0.91 1.28
CA VAL A 115 -2.16 1.81 2.34
C VAL A 115 -0.66 2.07 2.14
N PRO A 116 -0.15 3.25 2.52
CA PRO A 116 1.28 3.46 2.63
C PRO A 116 1.82 2.63 3.81
N ALA A 117 2.92 1.94 3.55
CA ALA A 117 3.60 1.07 4.48
C ALA A 117 5.09 1.38 4.50
N THR A 118 5.68 1.23 5.68
CA THR A 118 7.09 1.44 5.94
C THR A 118 7.74 0.11 6.31
N VAL A 119 8.89 -0.17 5.71
CA VAL A 119 9.74 -1.33 6.02
C VAL A 119 11.16 -0.84 6.28
N THR A 120 11.72 -1.15 7.44
CA THR A 120 13.16 -0.95 7.65
C THR A 120 13.92 -2.17 7.14
N TYR A 121 14.98 -1.94 6.38
CA TYR A 121 15.98 -2.94 6.03
C TYR A 121 17.31 -2.64 6.72
N GLU A 122 18.02 -3.70 7.08
CA GLU A 122 19.43 -3.68 7.49
C GLU A 122 20.20 -4.70 6.63
N GLY A 123 20.80 -4.20 5.55
CA GLY A 123 21.29 -5.06 4.46
C GLY A 123 20.16 -5.96 3.93
N LYS A 124 20.38 -7.28 3.92
CA LYS A 124 19.42 -8.26 3.38
C LYS A 124 18.26 -8.60 4.32
N ARG A 125 18.23 -8.04 5.53
CA ARG A 125 17.19 -8.35 6.53
C ARG A 125 16.15 -7.25 6.55
N ALA A 126 14.88 -7.63 6.45
CA ALA A 126 13.74 -6.73 6.57
C ALA A 126 13.07 -6.90 7.94
N GLU A 127 12.70 -5.78 8.56
CA GLU A 127 11.70 -5.77 9.63
C GLU A 127 10.29 -6.04 9.06
N LYS A 128 9.33 -6.33 9.94
CA LYS A 128 7.92 -6.43 9.51
C LYS A 128 7.45 -5.06 9.01
N ALA A 129 6.73 -5.06 7.89
CA ALA A 129 6.04 -3.88 7.39
C ALA A 129 5.06 -3.34 8.44
N ARG A 130 4.97 -2.01 8.51
CA ARG A 130 4.06 -1.27 9.39
C ARG A 130 3.35 -0.20 8.59
N THR A 131 2.14 0.14 8.99
CA THR A 131 1.44 1.34 8.52
C THR A 131 0.93 2.08 9.76
N GLN A 132 0.86 3.40 9.66
CA GLN A 132 0.18 4.25 10.65
C GLN A 132 -1.16 4.76 10.13
N THR A 133 -1.52 4.41 8.89
CA THR A 133 -2.74 4.86 8.21
C THR A 133 -3.92 3.99 8.63
N ALA A 134 -4.88 4.61 9.31
CA ALA A 134 -6.18 4.05 9.63
C ALA A 134 -7.19 4.26 8.48
N PRO A 135 -8.35 3.56 8.48
CA PRO A 135 -9.36 3.70 7.43
C PRO A 135 -9.89 5.12 7.18
N GLU A 136 -9.89 5.96 8.21
CA GLU A 136 -10.29 7.36 8.20
C GLU A 136 -9.18 8.31 7.72
N ASP A 137 -7.93 7.86 7.70
CA ASP A 137 -6.79 8.71 7.35
C ASP A 137 -6.66 8.88 5.84
N PRO A 138 -6.20 10.06 5.37
CA PRO A 138 -5.70 10.22 4.02
C PRO A 138 -4.66 9.16 3.64
N GLY A 139 -4.71 8.71 2.39
CA GLY A 139 -3.85 7.62 1.93
C GLY A 139 -4.42 6.21 2.20
N PHE A 140 -5.57 6.08 2.85
CA PHE A 140 -6.30 4.81 2.84
C PHE A 140 -7.21 4.71 1.62
N HIS A 141 -7.07 3.66 0.81
CA HIS A 141 -7.92 3.45 -0.37
C HIS A 141 -8.51 2.04 -0.42
N ALA A 142 -9.71 1.86 0.12
CA ALA A 142 -10.44 0.62 -0.06
C ALA A 142 -10.82 0.43 -1.53
N PHE A 143 -10.82 -0.82 -1.98
CA PHE A 143 -11.19 -1.13 -3.37
C PHE A 143 -11.91 -2.46 -3.54
N LYS A 144 -11.99 -3.31 -2.51
CA LYS A 144 -12.67 -4.60 -2.59
C LYS A 144 -13.31 -4.96 -1.25
N PHE A 145 -14.46 -5.62 -1.32
CA PHE A 145 -15.10 -6.30 -0.20
C PHE A 145 -15.40 -7.76 -0.56
N GLU A 146 -15.32 -8.65 0.42
CA GLU A 146 -15.78 -10.03 0.36
C GLU A 146 -16.62 -10.36 1.60
N CYS A 147 -17.82 -10.90 1.41
CA CYS A 147 -18.64 -11.39 2.51
C CYS A 147 -18.16 -12.75 3.01
N LYS A 148 -17.98 -12.89 4.33
CA LYS A 148 -17.58 -14.18 4.93
C LYS A 148 -18.67 -15.25 4.87
N SER A 149 -19.94 -14.84 4.84
CA SER A 149 -21.10 -15.75 4.87
C SER A 149 -21.43 -16.32 3.49
N CYS A 150 -21.64 -15.46 2.48
CA CYS A 150 -22.09 -15.89 1.15
C CYS A 150 -21.03 -15.76 0.05
N ARG A 151 -19.81 -15.29 0.37
CA ARG A 151 -18.71 -15.07 -0.58
C ARG A 151 -18.99 -14.07 -1.70
N HIS A 152 -20.08 -13.30 -1.61
CA HIS A 152 -20.32 -12.18 -2.51
C HIS A 152 -19.16 -11.20 -2.45
N GLN A 153 -18.72 -10.72 -3.62
CA GLN A 153 -17.62 -9.79 -3.78
C GLN A 153 -18.08 -8.53 -4.51
N ALA A 154 -17.60 -7.39 -4.05
CA ALA A 154 -17.75 -6.11 -4.73
C ALA A 154 -16.37 -5.45 -4.82
N ALA A 155 -15.96 -5.00 -6.00
CA ALA A 155 -14.65 -4.39 -6.21
C ALA A 155 -14.72 -3.21 -7.19
N ARG A 156 -13.90 -2.18 -6.92
CA ARG A 156 -13.68 -1.03 -7.78
C ARG A 156 -12.21 -1.02 -8.22
N THR A 157 -11.95 -1.58 -9.40
CA THR A 157 -10.59 -1.65 -9.97
C THR A 157 -10.37 -0.71 -11.15
N THR A 158 -11.47 -0.22 -11.75
CA THR A 158 -11.44 0.74 -12.87
C THR A 158 -12.42 1.88 -12.58
N PRO A 159 -11.98 3.15 -12.62
CA PRO A 159 -10.59 3.61 -12.83
C PRO A 159 -9.66 3.21 -11.66
N CYS A 160 -8.36 3.53 -11.75
CA CYS A 160 -7.38 3.15 -10.73
C CYS A 160 -7.86 3.53 -9.32
N PRO A 161 -7.93 2.58 -8.37
CA PRO A 161 -8.50 2.85 -7.05
C PRO A 161 -7.70 3.85 -6.21
N LEU A 162 -6.41 4.06 -6.54
CA LEU A 162 -5.57 5.04 -5.86
C LEU A 162 -5.79 6.46 -6.39
N CYS A 163 -5.64 6.64 -7.71
CA CYS A 163 -5.52 7.98 -8.28
C CYS A 163 -6.61 8.34 -9.31
N GLY A 164 -7.56 7.43 -9.58
CA GLY A 164 -8.61 7.63 -10.58
C GLY A 164 -8.11 7.70 -12.03
N GLY A 165 -6.83 7.40 -12.28
CA GLY A 165 -6.27 7.36 -13.63
C GLY A 165 -6.70 6.10 -14.38
N ASP A 166 -6.63 6.15 -15.70
CA ASP A 166 -6.77 4.97 -16.54
C ASP A 166 -5.61 4.01 -16.24
N ALA A 167 -5.89 2.70 -16.24
CA ALA A 167 -4.83 1.72 -16.09
C ALA A 167 -3.79 1.92 -17.21
N PRO A 168 -2.47 1.77 -16.94
CA PRO A 168 -1.49 1.77 -18.00
C PRO A 168 -1.86 0.63 -18.96
N ALA A 169 -1.78 0.92 -20.27
CA ALA A 169 -1.96 -0.11 -21.30
C ALA A 169 -1.06 -1.30 -20.96
N ALA A 170 -1.68 -2.49 -20.90
CA ALA A 170 -0.99 -3.75 -20.63
C ALA A 170 0.13 -4.03 -21.63
#